data_AF-A0A2M7VD53-F1
#
_entry.id   AF-A0A2M7VD53-F1
#
_cell.length_a   1.000
_cell.length_b   1.000
_cell.length_c   1.000
_cell.angle_alpha   90.00
_cell.angle_beta   90.00
_cell.angle_gamma   90.00
#
_symmetry.space_group_name_H-M   'P 1'
#
loop_
_entity.id
_entity.type
_entity.pdbx_description
1 polymer ?
#
loop_
_entity_poly.entity_id
_entity_poly.type
_entity_poly.pdbx_seq_one_letter_code
_entity_poly.pdbx_strand_id
1 'polypeptide(L)' 'MSHHVLIAKAWPYANGSLHLGHIAGLLAADVLARYFRLRGDKVLFVSGTDCHGTPILNWSIC' A
#
# COMPACT_ATOMS: atom_id res chain seq x y z
N MET A 1 -7.60 -4.91 -25.26
CA MET A 1 -6.81 -3.66 -25.15
C MET A 1 -6.15 -3.65 -23.79
N SER A 2 -4.87 -3.30 -23.68
CA SER A 2 -4.20 -3.21 -22.38
C SER A 2 -4.57 -1.89 -21.69
N HIS A 3 -5.09 -1.94 -20.47
CA HIS A 3 -5.37 -0.75 -19.68
C HIS A 3 -4.17 -0.37 -18.82
N HIS A 4 -4.08 0.91 -18.46
CA HIS A 4 -3.19 1.37 -17.42
C HIS A 4 -3.96 1.40 -16.10
N VAL A 5 -3.47 0.67 -15.10
CA VAL A 5 -4.14 0.52 -13.81
C VAL A 5 -3.20 1.01 -12.71
N LEU A 6 -3.64 2.04 -11.99
CA LEU A 6 -2.97 2.52 -10.77
C LEU A 6 -3.66 1.92 -9.55
N ILE A 7 -2.90 1.25 -8.71
CA ILE A 7 -3.37 0.73 -7.41
C ILE A 7 -2.54 1.43 -6.33
N ALA A 8 -3.21 2.16 -5.45
CA ALA A 8 -2.59 2.85 -4.33
C ALA A 8 -3.21 2.37 -3.01
N LYS A 9 -2.38 1.79 -2.15
CA LYS A 9 -2.80 1.38 -0.80
C LYS A 9 -2.63 2.54 0.17
N ALA A 10 -3.56 2.71 1.10
CA ALA A 10 -3.37 3.61 2.23
C ALA A 10 -2.08 3.25 3.00
N TRP A 11 -1.21 4.24 3.19
CA TRP A 11 0.05 4.04 3.90
C TRP A 11 -0.23 3.94 5.40
N PRO A 12 0.29 2.90 6.09
CA PRO A 12 0.28 2.89 7.53
C PRO A 12 1.18 4.02 8.04
N TYR A 13 0.88 4.52 9.23
CA TYR A 13 1.81 5.40 9.92
C TYR A 13 3.14 4.69 10.15
N ALA A 14 4.23 5.44 10.03
CA ALA A 14 5.58 4.94 10.22
C ALA A 14 5.92 4.63 11.69
N ASN A 15 5.06 5.04 12.62
CA ASN A 15 5.19 4.75 14.03
C ASN A 15 4.22 3.66 14.48
N GLY A 16 4.66 2.84 15.44
CA GLY A 16 3.89 1.73 15.99
C GLY A 16 4.14 0.38 15.33
N SER A 17 3.70 -0.69 15.99
CA SER A 17 3.90 -2.06 15.53
C SER A 17 3.00 -2.40 14.34
N LEU A 18 3.55 -3.12 13.36
CA LEU A 18 2.75 -3.71 12.29
C LEU A 18 1.73 -4.69 12.88
N HIS A 19 0.45 -4.53 12.53
CA HIS A 19 -0.62 -5.45 12.94
C HIS A 19 -1.37 -6.01 11.73
N LEU A 20 -2.22 -7.02 11.97
CA LEU A 20 -2.94 -7.75 10.92
C LEU A 20 -3.75 -6.87 9.97
N GLY A 21 -4.27 -5.73 10.45
CA GLY A 21 -5.01 -4.79 9.62
C GLY A 21 -4.15 -4.19 8.49
N HIS A 22 -2.88 -3.88 8.77
CA HIS A 22 -1.95 -3.38 7.76
C HIS A 22 -1.65 -4.40 6.68
N ILE A 23 -1.57 -5.68 7.05
CA ILE A 23 -1.34 -6.81 6.13
C ILE A 23 -2.59 -7.08 5.31
N ALA A 24 -3.77 -7.08 5.92
CA ALA A 24 -5.03 -7.30 5.22
C ALA A 24 -5.23 -6.31 4.06
N GLY A 25 -4.95 -5.02 4.31
CA GLY A 25 -5.01 -3.98 3.27
C GLY A 25 -3.93 -4.15 2.19
N LEU A 26 -2.70 -4.50 2.58
CA LEU A 26 -1.60 -4.73 1.63
C LEU A 26 -1.87 -5.94 0.73
N LEU A 27 -2.34 -7.04 1.31
CA LEU A 27 -2.59 -8.30 0.62
C LEU A 27 -3.73 -8.15 -0.39
N ALA A 28 -4.82 -7.47 -0.02
CA ALA A 28 -5.93 -7.20 -0.94
C ALA A 28 -5.46 -6.40 -2.17
N ALA A 29 -4.64 -5.36 -1.96
CA ALA A 29 -4.09 -4.56 -3.03
C ALA A 29 -3.11 -5.35 -3.92
N ASP A 30 -2.27 -6.23 -3.34
CA ASP A 30 -1.36 -7.09 -4.10
C ASP A 30 -2.11 -8.12 -4.95
N VAL A 31 -3.15 -8.76 -4.40
CA VAL A 31 -4.02 -9.69 -5.14
C VAL A 31 -4.66 -8.99 -6.34
N LEU A 32 -5.18 -7.78 -6.15
CA LEU A 32 -5.76 -6.99 -7.23
C LEU A 32 -4.72 -6.63 -8.31
N ALA A 33 -3.51 -6.25 -7.89
CA ALA A 33 -2.42 -5.93 -8.82
C ALA A 33 -2.02 -7.15 -9.66
N ARG A 34 -1.93 -8.33 -9.05
CA ARG A 34 -1.65 -9.59 -9.77
C ARG A 34 -2.77 -9.95 -10.74
N TYR A 35 -4.03 -9.78 -10.34
CA TYR A 35 -5.17 -10.05 -11.21
C TYR A 35 -5.11 -9.22 -12.51
N PHE A 36 -4.89 -7.92 -12.42
CA PHE A 36 -4.80 -7.05 -13.61
C PHE A 36 -3.54 -7.34 -14.44
N ARG A 37 -2.40 -7.65 -13.81
CA ARG A 37 -1.19 -8.08 -14.54
C ARG A 37 -1.44 -9.37 -15.34
N LEU A 38 -2.13 -10.35 -14.76
CA LEU A 38 -2.48 -11.61 -15.43
C LEU A 38 -3.44 -11.40 -16.61
N ARG A 39 -4.28 -10.36 -16.57
CA ARG A 39 -5.15 -9.97 -17.69
C ARG A 39 -4.43 -9.22 -18.82
N GLY A 40 -3.13 -8.95 -18.67
CA GLY A 40 -2.33 -8.22 -19.65
C GLY A 40 -2.37 -6.69 -19.51
N ASP A 41 -2.83 -6.18 -18.36
CA ASP A 41 -2.84 -4.75 -18.08
C ASP A 41 -1.49 -4.24 -17.56
N LYS A 42 -1.20 -2.96 -17.81
CA LYS A 42 -0.01 -2.27 -17.30
C LYS A 42 -0.31 -1.71 -15.92
N VAL A 43 0.15 -2.42 -14.88
CA VAL A 43 -0.17 -2.11 -13.49
C VAL A 43 0.98 -1.41 -12.77
N LEU A 44 0.72 -0.22 -12.23
CA LEU A 44 1.57 0.44 -11.24
C LEU A 44 0.93 0.28 -9.85
N PHE A 45 1.61 -0.44 -8.96
CA PHE A 45 1.19 -0.60 -7.57
C PHE A 45 2.10 0.23 -6.67
N VAL A 46 1.51 1.14 -5.88
CA VAL A 46 2.22 2.05 -4.97
C VAL A 46 1.81 1.79 -3.53
N SER A 47 2.82 1.66 -2.67
CA SER A 47 2.70 1.55 -1.22
C SER A 47 3.86 2.31 -0.57
N GLY A 48 3.76 2.58 0.72
CA GLY A 48 4.73 3.37 1.49
C GLY A 48 4.30 3.45 2.95
N THR A 49 4.89 4.37 3.69
CA THR A 49 4.60 4.70 5.08
C THR A 49 4.39 6.21 5.22
N ASP A 50 3.44 6.62 6.05
CA ASP A 50 3.23 8.05 6.34
C ASP A 50 4.10 8.47 7.53
N CYS A 51 4.90 9.52 7.34
CA CYS A 51 5.86 10.06 8.31
C CYS A 51 5.45 11.42 8.88
N HIS A 52 4.27 11.97 8.55
CA HIS A 52 3.86 13.31 9.01
C HIS A 52 2.60 13.30 9.88
N GLY A 53 2.54 14.25 10.84
CA GLY A 53 1.38 14.48 11.69
C GLY A 53 1.69 14.39 13.19
N THR A 54 0.87 15.04 14.02
CA THR A 54 1.01 15.02 15.49
C THR A 54 1.10 13.61 16.07
N PRO A 55 0.37 12.59 15.57
CA PRO A 55 0.49 11.22 16.08
C PRO A 55 1.84 10.55 15.84
N ILE A 56 2.68 11.04 14.92
CA ILE A 56 3.97 10.43 14.52
C ILE A 56 5.17 10.96 15.33
N LEU A 57 5.00 12.06 16.08
CA LEU A 57 6.08 12.76 16.78
C LEU A 57 6.90 11.88 17.75
N ASN A 58 6.34 10.79 18.27
CA ASN A 58 7.05 9.85 19.14
C ASN A 58 7.26 8.51 18.42
N TRP A 59 8.54 8.13 18.27
CA TRP A 59 9.00 6.85 17.71
C TRP A 59 8.69 6.62 16.21
N SER A 60 8.86 7.67 15.39
CA SER A 60 8.98 7.52 13.93
C SER A 60 10.26 6.78 13.55
N ILE A 61 10.17 5.86 12.58
CA ILE A 61 11.33 5.18 11.96
C ILE A 61 11.76 5.88 10.67
N CYS A 62 11.04 6.94 10.30
CA CYS A 62 11.57 8.05 9.51
C CYS A 62 12.36 8.96 10.48
#